data_AF-A0A956M0A5-F1
#
_entry.id   AF-A0A956M0A5-F1
#
_cell.length_a   1.000
_cell.length_b   1.000
_cell.length_c   1.000
_cell.angle_alpha   90.00
_cell.angle_beta   90.00
_cell.angle_gamma   90.00
#
_symmetry.space_group_name_H-M   'P 1'
#
loop_
_entity.id
_entity.type
_entity.pdbx_description
1 polymer ?
#
loop_
_entity_poly.entity_id
_entity_poly.type
_entity_poly.pdbx_seq_one_letter_code
_entity_poly.pdbx_strand_id
1 'polypeptide(L)'
;FTHPNHWRYDILRALDYFRSASSFCGTAADPRLAAAITHVRAKRQADGRWLMDWAARGARWFDLDEGPGRPSRWITLRALRVLKWWEAINENVAGTGSSSIAS
;
A
#
# COMPACT_ATOMS: atom_id res chain seq x y z
N PHE A 1 -7.16 -4.31 6.79
CA PHE A 1 -7.11 -2.86 6.51
C PHE A 1 -8.48 -2.26 6.71
N THR A 2 -8.58 -0.93 6.85
CA THR A 2 -9.82 -0.25 7.20
C THR A 2 -10.17 0.86 6.22
N HIS A 3 -11.46 1.02 5.95
CA HIS A 3 -12.01 2.12 5.17
C HIS A 3 -13.47 2.37 5.61
N PRO A 4 -13.91 3.61 5.86
CA PRO A 4 -13.14 4.87 5.88
C PRO A 4 -12.12 4.95 7.02
N ASN A 5 -11.10 5.81 6.87
CA ASN A 5 -10.09 6.02 7.93
C ASN A 5 -10.70 6.89 9.03
N HIS A 6 -10.91 6.31 10.23
CA HIS A 6 -11.31 7.05 11.43
C HIS A 6 -10.14 7.05 12.44
N TRP A 7 -10.42 6.76 13.72
CA TRP A 7 -9.41 6.72 14.79
C TRP A 7 -8.47 5.51 14.70
N ARG A 8 -8.85 4.45 13.98
CA ARG A 8 -8.04 3.25 13.86
C ARG A 8 -6.93 3.45 12.83
N TYR A 9 -5.69 3.32 13.29
CA TYR A 9 -4.53 3.29 12.42
C TYR A 9 -4.30 1.88 11.89
N ASP A 10 -4.05 1.78 10.59
CA ASP A 10 -3.58 0.56 9.94
C ASP A 10 -2.31 0.82 9.13
N ILE A 11 -1.53 -0.24 8.94
CA ILE A 11 -0.23 -0.19 8.25
C ILE A 11 -0.37 0.35 6.82
N LEU A 12 -1.48 0.10 6.15
CA LEU A 12 -1.71 0.57 4.79
C LEU A 12 -1.90 2.09 4.75
N ARG A 13 -2.56 2.68 5.75
CA ARG A 13 -2.65 4.13 5.91
C ARG A 13 -1.27 4.77 6.10
N ALA A 14 -0.43 4.19 6.95
CA ALA A 14 0.94 4.69 7.16
C ALA A 14 1.78 4.61 5.87
N LEU A 15 1.71 3.48 5.15
CA LEU A 15 2.43 3.31 3.89
C LEU A 15 1.96 4.26 2.79
N ASP A 16 0.65 4.53 2.68
CA ASP A 16 0.13 5.49 1.70
C ASP A 16 0.59 6.93 2.02
N TYR A 17 0.74 7.27 3.30
CA TYR A 17 1.36 8.52 3.72
C TYR A 17 2.84 8.61 3.29
N PHE A 18 3.66 7.60 3.61
CA PHE A 18 5.07 7.59 3.22
C PHE A 18 5.26 7.64 1.70
N ARG A 19 4.42 6.92 0.95
CA ARG A 19 4.36 7.02 -0.52
C ARG A 19 4.12 8.45 -0.97
N SER A 20 3.13 9.13 -0.39
CA SER A 20 2.78 10.51 -0.75
C SER A 20 3.90 11.48 -0.40
N ALA A 21 4.50 11.36 0.78
CA ALA A 21 5.61 12.19 1.21
C ALA A 21 6.86 11.98 0.34
N SER A 22 7.20 10.73 0.02
CA SER A 22 8.29 10.38 -0.90
C SER A 22 8.08 10.96 -2.29
N SER A 23 6.85 10.88 -2.82
CA SER A 23 6.53 11.46 -4.13
C SER A 23 6.65 12.99 -4.15
N PHE A 24 6.29 13.66 -3.04
CA PHE A 24 6.36 15.11 -2.92
C PHE A 24 7.79 15.62 -2.72
N CYS A 25 8.57 14.95 -1.87
CA CYS A 25 9.95 15.33 -1.55
C CYS A 25 10.98 14.78 -2.55
N GLY A 26 10.58 13.90 -3.47
CA GLY A 26 11.50 13.21 -4.39
C GLY A 26 12.46 12.26 -3.69
N THR A 27 12.12 11.77 -2.48
CA THR A 27 13.00 10.90 -1.69
C THR A 27 12.71 9.42 -1.98
N ALA A 28 13.74 8.58 -1.88
CA ALA A 28 13.58 7.13 -1.95
C ALA A 28 12.77 6.60 -0.75
N ALA A 29 12.14 5.45 -0.92
CA ALA A 29 11.44 4.76 0.17
C ALA A 29 12.45 4.27 1.21
N ASP A 30 12.10 4.42 2.48
CA ASP A 30 12.93 3.94 3.58
C ASP A 30 12.93 2.39 3.59
N PRO A 31 14.11 1.73 3.54
CA PRO A 31 14.24 0.28 3.63
C PRO A 31 13.52 -0.34 4.85
N ARG A 32 13.36 0.41 5.94
CA ARG A 32 12.65 -0.02 7.15
C ARG A 32 11.17 -0.34 6.91
N LEU A 33 10.60 0.16 5.81
CA LEU A 33 9.22 -0.14 5.41
C LEU A 33 9.05 -1.54 4.81
N ALA A 34 10.15 -2.26 4.52
CA ALA A 34 10.11 -3.57 3.87
C ALA A 34 9.19 -4.58 4.60
N ALA A 35 9.27 -4.66 5.93
CA ALA A 35 8.41 -5.57 6.72
C ALA A 35 6.92 -5.23 6.57
N ALA A 36 6.58 -3.93 6.52
CA ALA A 36 5.22 -3.47 6.31
C ALA A 36 4.72 -3.78 4.89
N ILE A 37 5.58 -3.65 3.87
CA ILE A 37 5.27 -4.05 2.49
C ILE A 37 5.02 -5.56 2.39
N THR A 38 5.86 -6.38 3.02
CA THR A 38 5.68 -7.83 3.07
C THR A 38 4.32 -8.19 3.69
N HIS A 39 3.93 -7.51 4.77
CA HIS A 39 2.60 -7.70 5.38
C HIS A 39 1.44 -7.34 4.44
N VAL A 40 1.58 -6.27 3.65
CA VAL A 40 0.58 -5.93 2.62
C VAL A 40 0.51 -7.02 1.55
N ARG A 41 1.64 -7.52 1.05
CA ARG A 41 1.67 -8.61 0.05
C ARG A 41 1.03 -9.90 0.57
N ALA A 42 1.33 -10.29 1.80
CA ALA A 42 0.79 -11.50 2.42
C ALA A 42 -0.74 -11.49 2.55
N LYS A 43 -1.36 -10.30 2.63
CA LYS A 43 -2.82 -10.15 2.69
C LYS A 43 -3.52 -10.14 1.33
N ARG A 44 -2.78 -10.17 0.22
CA ARG A 44 -3.34 -10.20 -1.14
C ARG A 44 -4.05 -11.53 -1.36
N GLN A 45 -5.29 -11.46 -1.79
CA GLN A 45 -6.07 -12.64 -2.16
C GLN A 45 -5.65 -13.17 -3.53
N ALA A 46 -6.05 -14.40 -3.85
CA ALA A 46 -5.73 -15.04 -5.14
C ALA A 46 -6.25 -14.24 -6.35
N ASP A 47 -7.37 -13.54 -6.19
CA ASP A 47 -7.94 -12.64 -7.21
C ASP A 47 -7.22 -11.27 -7.28
N GLY A 48 -6.16 -11.10 -6.50
CA GLY A 48 -5.35 -9.89 -6.46
C GLY A 48 -5.93 -8.75 -5.64
N ARG A 49 -7.04 -8.95 -4.91
CA ARG A 49 -7.69 -7.92 -4.09
C ARG A 49 -7.35 -8.05 -2.60
N TRP A 50 -7.75 -7.06 -1.81
CA TRP A 50 -7.56 -7.05 -0.37
C TRP A 50 -8.89 -6.98 0.37
N LEU A 51 -9.01 -7.83 1.37
CA LEU A 51 -10.17 -7.86 2.24
C LEU A 51 -10.17 -6.67 3.21
N MET A 52 -11.36 -6.23 3.54
CA MET A 52 -11.57 -5.25 4.61
C MET A 52 -11.57 -5.97 5.96
N ASP A 53 -10.68 -5.57 6.87
CA ASP A 53 -10.60 -6.19 8.21
C ASP A 53 -11.68 -5.60 9.13
N TRP A 54 -12.03 -4.33 8.93
CA TRP A 54 -12.95 -3.63 9.81
C TRP A 54 -13.59 -2.42 9.12
N ALA A 55 -14.88 -2.22 9.41
CA ALA A 55 -15.67 -1.07 9.00
C ALA A 55 -16.02 -0.25 10.25
N ALA A 56 -15.86 1.07 10.20
CA ALA A 56 -16.48 1.91 11.20
C ALA A 56 -18.00 1.83 11.10
N ARG A 57 -18.67 1.65 12.24
CA ARG A 57 -20.13 1.74 12.35
C ARG A 57 -20.52 3.22 12.36
N GLY A 58 -21.36 3.63 11.42
CA GLY A 58 -21.85 5.01 11.30
C GLY A 58 -22.61 5.20 9.98
N ALA A 59 -23.43 6.25 9.90
CA ALA A 59 -24.17 6.57 8.69
C ALA A 59 -23.17 6.93 7.56
N ARG A 60 -23.21 6.16 6.47
CA ARG A 60 -22.46 6.45 5.24
C ARG A 60 -23.44 6.94 4.19
N TRP A 61 -23.08 8.02 3.51
CA TRP A 61 -23.89 8.58 2.42
C TRP A 61 -23.96 7.64 1.21
N PHE A 62 -22.93 6.79 1.02
CA PHE A 62 -22.88 5.73 0.01
C PHE A 62 -22.06 4.54 0.53
N ASP A 63 -22.57 3.32 0.35
CA ASP A 63 -21.85 2.07 0.64
C ASP A 63 -21.04 1.64 -0.58
N LEU A 64 -19.79 2.08 -0.65
CA LEU A 64 -18.86 1.72 -1.74
C LEU A 64 -18.25 0.32 -1.58
N ASP A 65 -18.27 -0.23 -0.37
CA ASP A 65 -17.68 -1.52 -0.01
C ASP A 65 -18.71 -2.40 0.72
N GLU A 66 -18.68 -3.70 0.46
CA GLU A 66 -19.62 -4.70 0.99
C GLU A 66 -19.42 -5.02 2.49
N GLY A 67 -18.41 -4.42 3.13
CA GLY A 67 -18.14 -4.58 4.56
C GLY A 67 -16.97 -5.52 4.90
N PRO A 68 -16.76 -5.82 6.19
CA PRO A 68 -15.65 -6.64 6.65
C PRO A 68 -15.66 -8.05 6.05
N GLY A 69 -14.49 -8.60 5.76
CA GLY A 69 -14.32 -9.92 5.14
C GLY A 69 -14.56 -9.94 3.63
N ARG A 70 -15.04 -8.85 3.03
CA ARG A 70 -15.20 -8.70 1.58
C ARG A 70 -14.05 -7.90 0.96
N PRO A 71 -13.70 -8.14 -0.32
CA PRO A 71 -12.74 -7.31 -1.01
C PRO A 71 -13.22 -5.85 -1.07
N SER A 72 -12.37 -4.91 -0.66
CA SER A 72 -12.67 -3.47 -0.71
C SER A 72 -11.98 -2.82 -1.91
N ARG A 73 -12.72 -2.01 -2.66
CA ARG A 73 -12.19 -1.27 -3.82
C ARG A 73 -11.14 -0.26 -3.38
N TRP A 74 -11.42 0.46 -2.30
CA TRP A 74 -10.52 1.49 -1.77
C TRP A 74 -9.27 0.93 -1.10
N ILE A 75 -9.39 -0.19 -0.40
CA ILE A 75 -8.23 -0.88 0.18
C ILE A 75 -7.36 -1.45 -0.95
N THR A 76 -7.98 -2.07 -1.95
CA THR A 76 -7.27 -2.61 -3.12
C THR A 76 -6.53 -1.51 -3.87
N LEU A 77 -7.17 -0.38 -4.15
CA LEU A 77 -6.52 0.76 -4.81
C LEU A 77 -5.29 1.26 -4.03
N ARG A 78 -5.43 1.48 -2.72
CA ARG A 78 -4.31 1.94 -1.88
C ARG A 78 -3.18 0.92 -1.83
N ALA A 79 -3.49 -0.36 -1.68
CA ALA A 79 -2.50 -1.43 -1.67
C ALA A 79 -1.71 -1.48 -2.98
N LEU A 80 -2.39 -1.43 -4.12
CA LEU A 80 -1.74 -1.41 -5.43
C LEU A 80 -0.83 -0.19 -5.62
N ARG A 81 -1.26 1.00 -5.20
CA ARG A 81 -0.43 2.22 -5.28
C ARG A 81 0.84 2.12 -4.43
N VAL A 82 0.73 1.59 -3.23
CA VAL A 82 1.86 1.38 -2.33
C VAL A 82 2.84 0.36 -2.90
N LEU A 83 2.35 -0.79 -3.38
CA LEU A 83 3.20 -1.84 -3.95
C LEU A 83 3.92 -1.38 -5.21
N LYS A 84 3.21 -0.71 -6.13
CA LYS A 84 3.81 -0.16 -7.34
C LYS A 84 4.92 0.87 -7.04
N TRP A 85 4.69 1.73 -6.06
CA TRP A 85 5.71 2.71 -5.63
C TRP A 85 6.96 2.02 -5.06
N TRP A 86 6.78 0.99 -4.23
CA TRP A 86 7.89 0.24 -3.68
C TRP A 86 8.70 -0.51 -4.76
N GLU A 87 8.02 -1.10 -5.74
CA GLU A 87 8.64 -1.82 -6.85
C GLU A 87 9.46 -0.90 -7.76
N ALA A 88 8.91 0.26 -8.15
CA ALA A 88 9.60 1.23 -8.99
C ALA A 88 10.94 1.71 -8.39
N ILE A 89 11.04 1.76 -7.06
CA ILE A 89 12.27 2.13 -6.37
C ILE A 89 13.29 0.99 -6.42
N ASN A 90 12.87 -0.25 -6.21
CA ASN A 90 13.77 -1.39 -6.25
C ASN A 90 14.30 -1.65 -7.68
N GLU A 91 13.49 -1.38 -8.70
CA GLU A 91 13.92 -1.42 -10.10
C GLU A 91 14.97 -0.34 -10.42
N ASN A 92 14.79 0.89 -9.89
CA ASN A 92 15.78 1.95 -10.03
C ASN A 92 17.12 1.62 -9.33
N VAL A 93 17.09 0.94 -8.17
CA VAL A 93 18.31 0.48 -7.48
C VAL A 93 19.00 -0.63 -8.28
N ALA A 94 18.24 -1.58 -8.84
CA ALA A 94 18.79 -2.66 -9.67
C ALA A 94 19.40 -2.13 -10.98
N GLY A 95 18.79 -1.12 -11.61
CA GLY A 95 19.31 -0.48 -12.82
C GLY A 95 20.61 0.30 -12.62
N THR A 96 20.89 0.78 -11.40
CA THR A 96 22.13 1.52 -11.08
C THR A 96 23.34 0.58 -10.90
N GLY A 97 23.11 -0.70 -10.60
CA GLY A 97 24.17 -1.68 -10.34
C GLY A 97 24.81 -2.31 -11.59
N SER A 98 24.25 -2.10 -12.79
CA SER A 98 24.70 -2.79 -14.01
C SER A 98 25.64 -1.97 -14.91
N SER A 99 25.92 -0.70 -14.60
CA SER A 99 26.78 0.16 -15.45
C SER A 99 28.26 0.22 -15.04
N SER A 100 28.72 -0.56 -14.05
CA SER A 100 30.12 -0.49 -13.57
C SER A 100 31.00 -1.70 -13.91
N ILE A 101 30.57 -2.61 -14.80
CA ILE A 101 31.40 -3.74 -15.26
C ILE A 101 31.39 -3.78 -16.80
N ALA A 102 31.97 -2.75 -17.40
CA ALA A 102 32.48 -2.79 -18.77
C ALA A 102 33.58 -1.71 -18.84
N SER A 103 34.79 -2.10 -18.45
CA SER A 103 36.05 -1.44 -18.82
C SER A 103 36.73 -2.29 -19.88
#